data_AF-X7ZX72-F1
#
_entry.id   AF-X7ZX72-F1
#
_cell.length_a   1.000
_cell.length_b   1.000
_cell.length_c   1.000
_cell.angle_alpha   90.00
_cell.angle_beta   90.00
_cell.angle_gamma   90.00
#
_symmetry.space_group_name_H-M   'P 1'
#
loop_
_entity.id
_entity.type
_entity.pdbx_description
1 polymer ?
#
loop_
_entity_poly.entity_id
_entity_poly.type
_entity_poly.pdbx_seq_one_letter_code
_entity_poly.pdbx_strand_id
1 'polypeptide(L)'
;MMAIGGAIGTGLFYGAGAGIEQAGPALILAYMVGGLVVFVIMRALGELLVYRPVSGSMSEYAEEFLGRFAGFANGWTYWAVWTTTCMAEITVAGKYVRFWWPAIPEWVTALVVLTILFAANLISVKIFGRRNFGSR
;
A
#
# COMPACT_ATOMS: atom_id res chain seq x y z
N MET A 1 3.12 -13.47 -5.66
CA MET A 1 3.30 -12.30 -6.56
C MET A 1 4.51 -11.53 -6.07
N MET A 2 5.51 -11.24 -6.90
CA MET A 2 6.59 -10.32 -6.51
C MET A 2 6.01 -8.90 -6.43
N ALA A 3 5.83 -8.40 -5.21
CA ALA A 3 5.24 -7.09 -4.89
C ALA A 3 6.18 -5.90 -5.15
N ILE A 4 7.07 -6.01 -6.16
CA ILE A 4 8.10 -4.98 -6.42
C ILE A 4 7.45 -3.64 -6.80
N GLY A 5 6.37 -3.66 -7.58
CA GLY A 5 5.64 -2.45 -7.96
C GLY A 5 4.90 -1.75 -6.81
N GLY A 6 4.54 -2.48 -5.75
CA GLY A 6 3.97 -1.88 -4.53
C GLY A 6 5.04 -1.41 -3.54
N ALA A 7 6.22 -2.01 -3.57
CA ALA A 7 7.34 -1.63 -2.71
C ALA A 7 8.06 -0.36 -3.20
N ILE A 8 8.14 -0.15 -4.52
CA ILE A 8 8.73 1.05 -5.13
C ILE A 8 7.63 2.10 -5.33
N GLY A 9 7.28 2.80 -4.26
CA GLY A 9 6.20 3.79 -4.24
C GLY A 9 6.66 5.24 -4.17
N THR A 10 5.70 6.14 -3.99
CA THR A 10 5.93 7.58 -3.83
C THR A 10 6.85 7.92 -2.64
N GLY A 11 6.92 7.06 -1.63
CA GLY A 11 7.83 7.21 -0.49
C GLY A 11 9.32 7.20 -0.88
N LEU A 12 9.71 6.47 -1.93
CA LEU A 12 11.10 6.43 -2.38
C LEU A 12 11.50 7.70 -3.14
N PHE A 13 10.59 8.28 -3.94
CA PHE A 13 10.93 9.43 -4.78
C PHE A 13 10.54 10.76 -4.15
N TYR A 14 9.27 10.89 -3.75
CA TYR A 14 8.76 12.10 -3.11
C TYR A 14 9.20 12.18 -1.64
N GLY A 15 9.13 11.04 -0.93
CA GLY A 15 9.53 10.95 0.48
C GLY A 15 11.05 11.09 0.69
N ALA A 16 11.87 10.42 -0.13
CA ALA A 16 13.32 10.54 0.01
C ALA A 16 13.83 11.96 -0.30
N GLY A 17 13.21 12.68 -1.23
CA GLY A 17 13.58 14.08 -1.50
C GLY A 17 13.50 14.96 -0.24
N ALA A 18 12.34 14.94 0.43
CA ALA A 18 12.15 15.63 1.70
C ALA A 18 13.02 15.05 2.84
N GLY A 19 13.23 13.73 2.85
CA GLY A 19 14.05 13.04 3.84
C GLY A 19 15.54 13.39 3.73
N ILE A 20 16.08 13.56 2.52
CA ILE A 20 17.47 13.97 2.29
C ILE A 20 17.64 15.43 2.70
N GLU A 21 16.66 16.29 2.41
CA GLU A 21 16.70 17.69 2.81
C GLU A 21 16.79 17.87 4.33
N GLN A 22 16.09 17.02 5.10
CA GLN A 22 16.13 17.08 6.57
C GLN A 22 17.28 16.30 7.20
N ALA A 23 17.53 15.05 6.79
CA ALA A 23 18.46 14.13 7.44
C ALA A 23 19.84 14.06 6.76
N GLY A 24 19.97 14.61 5.55
CA GLY A 24 21.20 14.53 4.76
C GLY A 24 21.58 13.09 4.39
N PRO A 25 22.88 12.79 4.24
CA PRO A 25 23.37 11.45 3.87
C PRO A 25 22.98 10.34 4.86
N ALA A 26 22.62 10.69 6.10
CA ALA A 26 22.19 9.73 7.12
C ALA A 26 20.85 9.04 6.77
N LEU A 27 20.08 9.55 5.80
CA LEU A 27 18.85 8.89 5.32
C LEU A 27 19.11 7.45 4.85
N ILE A 28 20.29 7.17 4.28
CA ILE A 28 20.66 5.82 3.84
C ILE A 28 20.70 4.86 5.03
N LEU A 29 21.23 5.28 6.17
CA LEU A 29 21.24 4.48 7.40
C LEU A 29 19.80 4.20 7.87
N ALA A 30 18.94 5.21 7.84
CA ALA A 30 17.53 5.04 8.22
C ALA A 30 16.81 4.05 7.31
N TYR A 31 17.02 4.11 5.99
CA TYR A 31 16.46 3.13 5.06
C TYR A 31 17.04 1.73 5.23
N MET A 32 18.33 1.58 5.54
CA MET A 32 18.92 0.27 5.82
C MET A 32 18.31 -0.37 7.08
N VAL A 33 18.17 0.38 8.16
CA VAL A 33 17.56 -0.12 9.40
C VAL A 33 16.08 -0.45 9.17
N GLY A 34 15.33 0.45 8.53
CA GLY A 34 13.92 0.20 8.21
C GLY A 34 13.73 -1.02 7.30
N GLY A 35 14.55 -1.13 6.26
CA GLY A 35 14.55 -2.26 5.35
C GLY A 35 14.89 -3.58 6.03
N LEU A 36 15.84 -3.59 6.97
CA LEU A 36 16.18 -4.78 7.75
C LEU A 36 15.01 -5.24 8.63
N VAL A 37 14.32 -4.31 9.29
CA VAL A 37 13.14 -4.63 10.11
C VAL A 37 12.04 -5.23 9.24
N VAL A 38 11.72 -4.59 8.11
CA VAL A 38 10.72 -5.11 7.16
C VAL A 38 11.12 -6.49 6.63
N PHE A 39 12.40 -6.70 6.32
CA PHE A 39 12.92 -7.98 5.87
C PHE A 39 12.68 -9.09 6.90
N VAL A 40 13.00 -8.84 8.17
CA VAL A 40 12.76 -9.80 9.26
C VAL A 40 11.27 -10.11 9.40
N ILE A 41 10.41 -9.09 9.35
CA ILE A 41 8.95 -9.27 9.43
C ILE A 41 8.45 -10.13 8.26
N MET A 42 8.87 -9.84 7.03
CA MET A 42 8.43 -10.60 5.85
C MET A 42 8.95 -12.03 5.85
N ARG A 43 10.16 -12.27 6.39
CA ARG A 43 10.68 -13.62 6.58
C ARG A 43 9.81 -14.41 7.58
N ALA A 44 9.53 -13.83 8.75
CA ALA A 44 8.70 -14.47 9.77
C ALA A 44 7.28 -14.76 9.24
N LEU A 45 6.70 -13.82 8.49
CA LEU A 45 5.42 -14.03 7.84
C LEU A 45 5.50 -15.14 6.77
N GLY A 46 6.58 -15.22 6.00
CA GLY A 46 6.80 -16.27 5.02
C GLY A 46 6.87 -17.66 5.65
N GLU A 47 7.54 -17.79 6.80
CA GLU A 47 7.59 -19.03 7.58
C GLU A 47 6.19 -19.41 8.10
N LEU A 48 5.41 -18.43 8.55
CA LEU A 48 4.02 -18.64 9.01
C LEU A 48 3.08 -19.11 7.88
N LEU A 49 3.24 -18.56 6.68
CA LEU A 49 2.47 -18.95 5.48
C LEU A 49 2.74 -20.41 5.08
N VAL A 50 3.98 -20.88 5.24
CA VAL A 50 4.36 -22.29 4.98
C VAL A 50 3.82 -23.21 6.08
N TYR A 51 3.88 -22.76 7.33
CA TYR A 51 3.40 -23.55 8.47
C TYR A 51 1.88 -23.78 8.44
N ARG A 52 1.09 -22.73 8.19
CA ARG A 52 -0.38 -22.79 8.24
C ARG A 52 -0.96 -22.05 7.04
N PRO A 53 -1.12 -22.68 5.88
CA PRO A 53 -1.62 -22.02 4.68
C PRO A 53 -3.11 -21.69 4.86
N VAL A 54 -3.43 -20.41 4.96
CA VAL A 54 -4.82 -19.92 5.01
C VAL A 54 -5.13 -19.16 3.73
N SER A 55 -6.37 -19.27 3.26
CA SER A 55 -6.84 -18.49 2.12
C SER A 55 -7.20 -17.03 2.48
N GLY A 56 -7.24 -16.68 3.78
CA GLY A 56 -7.60 -15.34 4.21
C GLY A 56 -6.41 -14.40 4.44
N SER A 57 -6.72 -13.28 5.08
CA SER A 57 -5.84 -12.11 5.27
C SER A 57 -4.82 -12.32 6.39
N MET A 58 -3.77 -11.49 6.46
CA MET A 58 -2.88 -11.41 7.63
C MET A 58 -3.64 -11.20 8.96
N SER A 59 -4.83 -10.59 8.91
CA SER A 59 -5.72 -10.44 10.06
C SER A 59 -6.20 -11.78 10.64
N GLU A 60 -6.31 -12.82 9.82
CA GLU A 60 -6.72 -14.16 10.25
C GLU A 60 -5.63 -14.82 11.10
N TYR A 61 -4.36 -14.65 10.73
CA TYR A 61 -3.23 -15.06 11.57
C TYR A 61 -3.19 -14.30 12.90
N ALA A 62 -3.43 -12.99 12.88
CA ALA A 62 -3.50 -12.20 14.11
C ALA A 62 -4.66 -12.65 15.01
N GLU A 63 -5.82 -12.98 14.43
CA GLU A 63 -6.95 -13.54 15.17
C GLU A 63 -6.63 -14.89 15.81
N GLU A 64 -6.01 -15.79 15.03
CA GLU A 64 -5.69 -17.14 15.48
C GLU A 64 -4.66 -17.16 16.61
N PHE A 65 -3.55 -16.43 16.47
CA PHE A 65 -2.42 -16.50 17.41
C PHE A 65 -2.50 -15.50 18.56
N LEU A 66 -3.19 -14.36 18.38
CA LEU A 66 -3.26 -13.28 19.37
C LEU A 66 -4.69 -13.00 19.86
N GLY A 67 -5.69 -13.68 19.28
CA GLY A 67 -7.09 -13.56 19.64
C GLY A 67 -7.88 -12.56 18.80
N ARG A 68 -9.21 -12.64 18.93
CA ARG A 68 -10.17 -11.91 18.08
C ARG A 68 -9.99 -10.39 18.05
N PHE A 69 -9.59 -9.78 19.17
CA PHE A 69 -9.33 -8.34 19.19
C PHE A 69 -8.12 -7.95 18.34
N ALA A 70 -7.05 -8.74 18.37
CA ALA A 70 -5.85 -8.48 17.58
C ALA A 70 -6.13 -8.62 16.07
N GLY A 71 -6.91 -9.64 15.69
CA GLY A 71 -7.39 -9.79 14.31
C GLY A 71 -8.20 -8.59 13.82
N PHE A 72 -9.17 -8.14 14.62
CA PHE A 72 -9.99 -6.97 14.32
C PHE A 72 -9.15 -5.70 14.19
N ALA A 73 -8.28 -5.43 15.18
CA ALA A 73 -7.41 -4.25 15.18
C ALA A 73 -6.45 -4.25 13.98
N ASN A 74 -5.86 -5.41 13.64
CA ASN A 74 -5.00 -5.55 12.48
C ASN A 74 -5.77 -5.31 11.17
N GLY A 75 -6.99 -5.84 11.04
CA GLY A 75 -7.86 -5.60 9.88
C GLY A 75 -8.17 -4.11 9.68
N TRP A 76 -8.55 -3.40 10.74
CA TRP A 76 -8.81 -1.96 10.68
C TRP A 76 -7.56 -1.15 10.38
N THR A 77 -6.43 -1.50 11.00
CA THR A 77 -5.15 -0.84 10.76
C THR A 77 -4.73 -1.00 9.32
N TYR A 78 -4.87 -2.22 8.78
CA TYR A 78 -4.57 -2.51 7.38
C TYR A 78 -5.44 -1.66 6.43
N TRP A 79 -6.75 -1.61 6.66
CA TRP A 79 -7.66 -0.78 5.86
C TRP A 79 -7.32 0.71 5.93
N ALA A 80 -7.02 1.23 7.12
CA ALA A 80 -6.69 2.64 7.34
C ALA A 80 -5.36 3.01 6.66
N VAL A 81 -4.34 2.15 6.78
CA VAL A 81 -3.04 2.32 6.12
C VAL A 81 -3.24 2.38 4.61
N TRP A 82 -3.93 1.40 4.01
CA TRP A 82 -4.15 1.39 2.56
C TRP A 82 -4.93 2.60 2.06
N THR A 83 -5.98 3.01 2.78
CA THR A 83 -6.75 4.20 2.41
C THR A 83 -5.88 5.46 2.45
N THR A 84 -5.06 5.62 3.49
CA THR A 84 -4.17 6.77 3.65
C THR A 84 -3.06 6.76 2.60
N THR A 85 -2.48 5.59 2.31
CA THR A 85 -1.47 5.42 1.28
C THR A 85 -2.01 5.79 -0.10
N CYS A 86 -3.21 5.33 -0.48
CA CYS A 86 -3.81 5.72 -1.76
C CYS A 86 -4.00 7.24 -1.87
N MET A 87 -4.46 7.91 -0.81
CA MET A 87 -4.60 9.37 -0.81
C MET A 87 -3.26 10.10 -0.90
N ALA A 88 -2.22 9.58 -0.24
CA ALA A 88 -0.87 10.11 -0.34
C ALA A 88 -0.34 9.99 -1.78
N GLU A 89 -0.54 8.85 -2.44
CA GLU A 89 -0.11 8.65 -3.83
C GLU A 89 -0.79 9.60 -4.81
N ILE A 90 -2.11 9.77 -4.67
CA ILE A 90 -2.88 10.70 -5.51
C ILE A 90 -2.40 12.15 -5.31
N THR A 91 -2.11 12.54 -4.06
CA THR A 91 -1.60 13.88 -3.75
C THR A 91 -0.24 14.13 -4.39
N VAL A 92 0.66 13.14 -4.31
CA VAL A 92 1.99 13.23 -4.93
C VAL A 92 1.88 13.29 -6.45
N ALA A 93 0.99 12.49 -7.07
CA ALA A 93 0.73 12.58 -8.50
C ALA A 93 0.24 13.99 -8.91
N GLY A 94 -0.64 14.60 -8.11
CA GLY A 94 -1.08 15.98 -8.29
C GLY A 94 0.07 16.98 -8.30
N LYS A 95 0.99 16.88 -7.33
CA LYS A 95 2.19 17.72 -7.24
C LYS A 95 3.12 17.55 -8.44
N TYR A 96 3.32 16.31 -8.90
CA TYR A 96 4.13 16.07 -10.10
C TYR A 96 3.50 16.67 -11.36
N VAL A 97 2.20 16.51 -11.58
CA VAL A 97 1.54 17.13 -12.74
C VAL A 97 1.65 18.65 -12.69
N ARG A 98 1.44 19.26 -11.51
CA ARG A 98 1.59 20.71 -11.33
C ARG A 98 3.02 21.19 -11.56
N PHE A 99 4.03 20.39 -11.23
CA PHE A 99 5.44 20.72 -11.49
C PHE A 99 5.72 20.91 -12.99
N TRP A 100 5.16 20.05 -13.85
CA TRP A 100 5.32 20.15 -15.31
C TRP A 100 4.33 21.13 -15.96
N TRP A 101 3.09 21.17 -15.47
CA TRP A 101 2.03 22.06 -15.93
C TRP A 101 1.46 22.89 -14.76
N PRO A 102 2.07 24.06 -14.46
CA PRO A 102 1.68 24.90 -13.32
C PRO A 102 0.25 25.43 -13.38
N ALA A 103 -0.33 25.49 -14.59
CA ALA A 103 -1.70 25.93 -14.82
C ALA A 103 -2.75 24.92 -14.34
N ILE A 104 -2.39 23.65 -14.10
CA ILE A 104 -3.31 22.61 -13.64
C ILE A 104 -3.28 22.57 -12.10
N PRO A 105 -4.40 22.86 -11.41
CA PRO A 105 -4.48 22.72 -9.96
C PRO A 105 -4.37 21.25 -9.52
N GLU A 106 -3.73 21.00 -8.38
CA GLU A 106 -3.51 19.65 -7.84
C GLU A 106 -4.81 18.85 -7.65
N TRP A 107 -5.89 19.52 -7.24
CA TRP A 107 -7.19 18.89 -7.02
C TRP A 107 -7.80 18.32 -8.31
N VAL A 108 -7.54 18.93 -9.47
CA VAL A 108 -8.05 18.46 -10.76
C VAL A 108 -7.39 17.13 -11.11
N THR A 109 -6.06 17.06 -10.99
CA THR A 109 -5.31 15.81 -11.18
C THR A 109 -5.79 14.74 -10.21
N ALA A 110 -5.98 15.09 -8.93
CA ALA A 110 -6.47 14.16 -7.93
C ALA A 110 -7.85 13.59 -8.29
N LEU A 111 -8.79 14.45 -8.72
CA LEU A 111 -10.14 14.05 -9.12
C LEU A 111 -10.12 13.12 -10.35
N VAL A 112 -9.28 13.43 -11.35
CA VAL A 112 -9.14 12.60 -12.56
C VAL A 112 -8.58 11.22 -12.21
N VAL A 113 -7.48 11.17 -11.45
CA VAL A 113 -6.86 9.89 -11.04
C VAL A 113 -7.83 9.07 -10.19
N LEU A 114 -8.52 9.69 -9.24
CA LEU A 114 -9.49 9.02 -8.39
C LEU A 114 -10.67 8.47 -9.20
N THR A 115 -11.16 9.24 -10.18
CA THR A 115 -12.24 8.79 -11.07
C THR A 115 -11.81 7.58 -11.91
N ILE A 116 -10.60 7.60 -12.48
CA ILE A 116 -10.05 6.49 -13.26
C ILE A 116 -9.89 5.25 -12.38
N LEU A 117 -9.30 5.39 -11.19
CA LEU A 117 -9.11 4.29 -10.25
C LEU A 117 -10.45 3.71 -9.79
N PHE A 118 -11.42 4.56 -9.49
CA PHE A 118 -12.76 4.14 -9.10
C PHE A 118 -13.45 3.36 -10.24
N ALA A 119 -13.40 3.87 -11.47
CA ALA A 119 -13.95 3.17 -12.63
C ALA A 119 -13.26 1.82 -12.87
N ALA A 120 -11.93 1.78 -12.78
CA ALA A 120 -11.16 0.53 -12.89
C ALA A 120 -11.53 -0.46 -11.77
N ASN A 121 -11.74 0.02 -10.54
CA ASN A 121 -12.16 -0.80 -9.42
C ASN A 121 -13.55 -1.41 -9.65
N LEU A 122 -14.52 -0.62 -10.14
CA LEU A 122 -15.85 -1.12 -10.51
C LEU A 122 -15.80 -2.20 -11.59
N ILE A 123 -14.95 -2.03 -12.61
CA ILE A 123 -14.74 -3.04 -13.65
C ILE A 123 -14.15 -4.31 -13.05
N SER A 124 -13.15 -4.19 -12.17
CA SER A 124 -12.52 -5.32 -11.49
C SER A 124 -13.53 -6.11 -10.66
N VAL A 125 -14.34 -5.43 -9.82
CA VAL A 125 -15.40 -6.06 -9.01
C VAL A 125 -16.41 -6.76 -9.90
N LYS A 126 -16.81 -6.15 -11.03
CA LYS A 126 -17.73 -6.77 -12.00
C LYS A 126 -17.15 -8.04 -12.62
N ILE A 127 -15.86 -8.05 -12.96
CA ILE A 127 -15.18 -9.24 -13.51
C ILE A 127 -15.03 -10.33 -12.45
N PHE A 128 -14.63 -9.97 -11.23
CA PHE A 128 -14.47 -10.91 -10.12
C PHE A 128 -15.81 -11.52 -9.68
N GLY A 129 -16.86 -10.70 -9.60
CA GLY A 129 -18.22 -11.15 -9.32
C GLY A 129 -18.71 -12.16 -10.37
N ARG A 130 -18.43 -11.92 -11.66
CA ARG A 130 -18.87 -12.83 -12.74
C ARG A 130 -18.14 -14.18 -12.74
N ARG A 131 -16.91 -14.25 -12.23
CA ARG A 131 -16.16 -15.52 -12.15
C ARG A 131 -16.54 -16.38 -10.95
N ASN A 132 -16.97 -15.79 -9.84
CA ASN A 132 -17.31 -16.55 -8.62
C ASN A 132 -18.76 -17.07 -8.60
N PHE A 133 -19.68 -16.46 -9.34
CA PHE A 133 -21.08 -16.92 -9.44
C PHE A 133 -21.36 -17.85 -10.62
N GLY A 134 -20.42 -18.05 -11.54
CA GLY A 134 -20.59 -18.88 -12.74
C GLY A 134 -20.02 -20.30 -12.65
N SER A 135 -19.46 -20.72 -11.51
CA SER A 135 -18.85 -22.06 -11.34
C SER A 135 -19.48 -22.88 -10.21
N ARG A 136 -20.79 -22.70 -9.97
CA ARG A 136 -21.63 -23.67 -9.27
C ARG A 136 -22.81 -24.02 -10.14
#